data_AF-A0A6S6XPP7-F1
#
_entry.id   AF-A0A6S6XPP7-F1
#
_cell.length_a   1.000
_cell.length_b   1.000
_cell.length_c   1.000
_cell.angle_alpha   90.00
_cell.angle_beta   90.00
_cell.angle_gamma   90.00
#
_symmetry.space_group_name_H-M   'P 1'
#
loop_
_entity.id
_entity.type
_entity.pdbx_description
1 polymer ?
#
loop_
_entity_poly.entity_id
_entity_poly.type
_entity_poly.pdbx_seq_one_letter_code
_entity_poly.pdbx_strand_id
1 'polypeptide(L)'
;MAFAYKMQKGAYEARGMKKTIAAVAEKNSENIKRIQRYIKLTELSPNLINMVDEGRIPVTAGVELAYLPEKDMTVVSSYLRRHTDFQIDLNQVQAIRKLAEKSEIDDIILDEVFYGRSDKTEKAEQEKREKKAPEKVKSISLKISELEEIGSRYDFENATSS
;
A
#
# COMPACT_ATOMS: atom_id res chain seq x y z
N MET A 1 5.58 1.34 -19.18
CA MET A 1 6.52 0.71 -18.22
C MET A 1 6.05 -0.64 -17.68
N ALA A 2 4.77 -0.81 -17.34
CA ALA A 2 4.23 -2.05 -16.76
C ALA A 2 4.58 -3.34 -17.53
N PHE A 3 4.35 -3.35 -18.84
CA PHE A 3 4.65 -4.49 -19.71
C PHE A 3 6.14 -4.87 -19.74
N ALA A 4 7.04 -3.89 -19.62
CA ALA A 4 8.48 -4.16 -19.63
C ALA A 4 8.91 -5.00 -18.41
N TYR A 5 8.37 -4.71 -17.21
CA TYR A 5 8.67 -5.49 -16.02
C TYR A 5 8.14 -6.93 -16.09
N LYS A 6 6.95 -7.14 -16.68
CA LYS A 6 6.41 -8.48 -16.94
C LYS A 6 7.29 -9.27 -17.93
N MET A 7 7.73 -8.62 -19.01
CA MET A 7 8.64 -9.22 -19.99
C MET A 7 9.99 -9.59 -19.36
N GLN A 8 10.59 -8.68 -18.57
CA GLN A 8 11.84 -8.96 -17.87
C GLN A 8 11.67 -10.13 -16.88
N LYS A 9 10.62 -10.13 -16.06
CA LYS A 9 10.33 -11.26 -15.17
C LYS A 9 10.26 -12.58 -15.94
N GLY A 10 9.49 -12.63 -17.05
CA GLY A 10 9.35 -13.83 -17.88
C GLY A 10 10.69 -14.30 -18.48
N ALA A 11 11.56 -13.37 -18.90
CA ALA A 11 12.88 -13.72 -19.42
C ALA A 11 13.80 -14.36 -18.35
N TYR A 12 13.69 -13.93 -17.08
CA TYR A 12 14.42 -14.54 -15.97
C TYR A 12 13.88 -15.92 -15.62
N GLU A 13 12.55 -16.09 -15.67
CA GLU A 13 11.88 -17.37 -15.45
C GLU A 13 12.27 -18.40 -16.52
N ALA A 14 12.30 -17.98 -17.79
CA ALA A 14 12.75 -18.82 -18.91
C ALA A 14 14.22 -19.27 -18.78
N ARG A 15 15.05 -18.52 -18.04
CA ARG A 15 16.44 -18.87 -17.72
C ARG A 15 16.57 -19.74 -16.47
N GLY A 16 15.46 -20.17 -15.87
CA GLY A 16 15.44 -21.00 -14.65
C GLY A 16 15.82 -20.24 -13.37
N MET A 17 15.85 -18.91 -13.39
CA MET A 17 16.18 -18.13 -12.20
C MET A 17 15.04 -18.15 -11.18
N LYS A 18 15.38 -18.32 -9.90
CA LYS A 18 14.45 -18.18 -8.78
C LYS A 18 14.42 -16.73 -8.29
N LYS A 19 13.36 -16.31 -7.57
CA LYS A 19 13.18 -14.95 -7.04
C LYS A 19 13.28 -13.84 -8.12
N THR A 20 12.65 -14.09 -9.27
CA THR A 20 12.76 -13.24 -10.47
C THR A 20 12.38 -11.78 -10.26
N ILE A 21 11.37 -11.49 -9.42
CA ILE A 21 10.99 -10.11 -9.08
C ILE A 21 12.12 -9.39 -8.34
N ALA A 22 12.82 -10.05 -7.42
CA ALA A 22 13.94 -9.44 -6.69
C ALA A 22 15.11 -9.14 -7.63
N ALA A 23 15.42 -10.07 -8.55
CA ALA A 23 16.46 -9.87 -9.55
C ALA A 23 16.12 -8.74 -10.54
N VAL A 24 14.85 -8.60 -10.94
CA VAL A 24 14.37 -7.48 -11.75
C VAL A 24 14.48 -6.17 -10.98
N ALA A 25 14.08 -6.15 -9.70
CA ALA A 25 14.17 -4.98 -8.84
C ALA A 25 15.62 -4.50 -8.68
N GLU A 26 16.55 -5.41 -8.38
CA GLU A 26 17.99 -5.13 -8.26
C GLU A 26 18.55 -4.56 -9.56
N LYS A 27 18.29 -5.20 -10.69
CA LYS A 27 18.77 -4.74 -12.01
C LYS A 27 18.28 -3.33 -12.36
N ASN A 28 17.05 -2.97 -11.99
CA ASN A 28 16.48 -1.66 -12.30
C ASN A 28 16.68 -0.64 -11.17
N SER A 29 17.38 -1.00 -10.08
CA SER A 29 17.49 -0.18 -8.85
C SER A 29 16.12 0.30 -8.33
N GLU A 30 15.09 -0.55 -8.48
CA GLU A 30 13.72 -0.24 -8.10
C GLU A 30 13.27 -1.05 -6.87
N ASN A 31 12.21 -0.59 -6.21
CA ASN A 31 11.61 -1.31 -5.11
C ASN A 31 10.82 -2.53 -5.61
N ILE A 32 10.99 -3.70 -4.97
CA ILE A 32 10.24 -4.93 -5.28
C ILE A 32 8.71 -4.69 -5.32
N LYS A 33 8.16 -3.95 -4.36
CA LYS A 33 6.72 -3.64 -4.31
C LYS A 33 6.26 -2.81 -5.51
N ARG A 34 7.13 -1.93 -6.03
CA ARG A 34 6.86 -1.11 -7.21
C ARG A 34 6.82 -1.99 -8.47
N ILE A 35 7.78 -2.90 -8.62
CA ILE A 35 7.79 -3.89 -9.72
C ILE A 35 6.54 -4.78 -9.66
N GLN A 36 6.20 -5.33 -8.49
CA GLN A 36 4.99 -6.13 -8.29
C GLN A 36 3.74 -5.37 -8.70
N ARG A 37 3.63 -4.11 -8.27
CA ARG A 37 2.51 -3.24 -8.60
C ARG A 37 2.35 -3.08 -10.11
N TYR A 38 3.44 -2.75 -10.79
CA TYR A 38 3.43 -2.58 -12.24
C TYR A 38 3.14 -3.88 -12.99
N ILE A 39 3.64 -5.02 -12.52
CA ILE A 39 3.28 -6.32 -13.10
C ILE A 39 1.78 -6.57 -12.93
N LYS A 40 1.22 -6.29 -11.75
CA LYS A 40 -0.20 -6.49 -11.49
C LYS A 40 -1.09 -5.63 -12.38
N LEU A 41 -0.70 -4.39 -12.68
CA LEU A 41 -1.41 -3.51 -13.62
C LEU A 41 -1.53 -4.13 -15.03
N THR A 42 -0.63 -5.03 -15.44
CA THR A 42 -0.73 -5.69 -16.76
C THR A 42 -1.87 -6.71 -16.86
N GLU A 43 -2.58 -6.96 -15.76
CA GLU A 43 -3.76 -7.82 -15.72
C GLU A 43 -5.06 -7.02 -15.87
N LEU A 44 -4.98 -5.68 -15.93
CA LEU A 44 -6.13 -4.83 -16.23
C LEU A 44 -6.62 -5.05 -17.67
N SER A 45 -7.92 -4.81 -17.87
CA SER A 45 -8.48 -4.70 -19.21
C SER A 45 -7.85 -3.52 -19.97
N PRO A 46 -7.80 -3.55 -21.32
CA PRO A 46 -7.19 -2.50 -22.13
C PRO A 46 -7.73 -1.09 -21.83
N ASN A 47 -9.03 -0.98 -21.54
CA ASN A 47 -9.63 0.31 -21.21
C ASN A 47 -9.15 0.83 -19.84
N LEU A 48 -9.06 -0.03 -18.83
CA LEU A 48 -8.67 0.38 -17.48
C LEU A 48 -7.19 0.78 -17.42
N ILE A 49 -6.30 0.03 -18.09
CA ILE A 49 -4.88 0.41 -18.12
C ILE A 49 -4.66 1.73 -18.84
N ASN A 50 -5.39 1.99 -19.93
CA ASN A 50 -5.32 3.29 -20.63
C ASN A 50 -5.75 4.44 -19.70
N MET A 51 -6.81 4.27 -18.91
CA MET A 51 -7.23 5.28 -17.94
C MET A 51 -6.21 5.48 -16.81
N VAL A 52 -5.42 4.45 -16.45
CA VAL A 52 -4.30 4.60 -15.51
C VAL A 52 -3.15 5.39 -16.14
N ASP A 53 -2.80 5.07 -17.39
CA ASP A 53 -1.71 5.74 -18.12
C ASP A 53 -2.05 7.22 -18.41
N GLU A 54 -3.32 7.53 -18.65
CA GLU A 54 -3.86 8.90 -18.77
C GLU A 54 -3.92 9.65 -17.42
N GLY A 55 -3.66 8.97 -16.31
CA GLY A 55 -3.72 9.55 -14.96
C GLY A 55 -5.14 9.73 -14.40
N ARG A 56 -6.16 9.25 -15.12
CA ARG A 56 -7.56 9.29 -14.68
C ARG A 56 -7.84 8.33 -13.53
N ILE A 57 -7.16 7.18 -13.51
CA ILE A 57 -7.19 6.22 -12.41
C ILE A 57 -5.83 6.23 -11.71
N PRO A 58 -5.77 6.54 -10.40
CA PRO A 58 -4.52 6.42 -9.66
C PRO A 58 -3.95 5.00 -9.75
N VAL A 59 -2.62 4.89 -9.87
CA VAL A 59 -1.93 3.59 -9.99
C VAL A 59 -2.31 2.62 -8.87
N THR A 60 -2.51 3.10 -7.64
CA THR A 60 -2.98 2.27 -6.53
C THR A 60 -4.38 1.73 -6.76
N ALA A 61 -5.29 2.55 -7.29
CA ALA A 61 -6.66 2.14 -7.58
C ALA A 61 -6.69 1.14 -8.74
N GLY A 62 -5.89 1.36 -9.78
CA GLY A 62 -5.73 0.39 -10.88
C GLY A 62 -5.25 -0.98 -10.42
N VAL A 63 -4.40 -1.04 -9.39
CA VAL A 63 -3.94 -2.32 -8.82
C VAL A 63 -5.06 -3.06 -8.13
N GLU A 64 -5.90 -2.35 -7.37
CA GLU A 64 -7.08 -2.94 -6.72
C GLU A 64 -8.07 -3.48 -7.77
N LEU A 65 -8.31 -2.72 -8.84
CA LEU A 65 -9.16 -3.14 -9.96
C LEU A 65 -8.62 -4.39 -10.67
N ALA A 66 -7.30 -4.53 -10.79
CA ALA A 66 -6.67 -5.72 -11.39
C ALA A 66 -6.87 -7.01 -10.57
N TYR A 67 -7.38 -6.93 -9.34
CA TYR A 67 -7.79 -8.11 -8.57
C TYR A 67 -9.22 -8.54 -8.84
N LEU A 68 -10.00 -7.75 -9.58
CA LEU A 68 -11.36 -8.12 -9.96
C LEU A 68 -11.33 -9.19 -11.07
N PRO A 69 -12.35 -10.06 -11.13
CA PRO A 69 -12.62 -10.90 -12.30
C PRO A 69 -12.74 -10.07 -13.58
N GLU A 70 -12.42 -10.66 -14.73
CA GLU A 70 -12.49 -9.98 -16.04
C GLU A 70 -13.89 -9.42 -16.36
N LYS A 71 -14.93 -10.16 -15.98
CA LYS A 71 -16.33 -9.73 -16.11
C LYS A 71 -16.58 -8.42 -15.35
N ASP A 72 -16.19 -8.34 -14.08
CA ASP A 72 -16.42 -7.16 -13.25
C ASP A 72 -15.55 -5.98 -13.69
N MET A 73 -14.29 -6.22 -14.09
CA MET A 73 -13.46 -5.20 -14.72
C MET A 73 -14.12 -4.61 -15.97
N THR A 74 -14.83 -5.43 -16.75
CA THR A 74 -15.54 -4.99 -17.95
C THR A 74 -16.71 -4.07 -17.59
N VAL A 75 -17.49 -4.43 -16.57
CA VAL A 75 -18.58 -3.59 -16.05
C VAL A 75 -18.04 -2.26 -15.55
N VAL A 76 -17.04 -2.27 -14.67
CA VAL A 76 -16.40 -1.05 -14.13
C VAL A 76 -15.84 -0.19 -15.26
N SER A 77 -15.14 -0.79 -16.23
CA SER A 77 -14.58 -0.04 -17.35
C SER A 77 -15.67 0.64 -18.20
N SER A 78 -16.79 -0.04 -18.42
CA SER A 78 -17.91 0.49 -19.21
C SER A 78 -18.60 1.63 -18.46
N TYR A 79 -18.78 1.47 -17.15
CA TYR A 79 -19.34 2.48 -16.27
C TYR A 79 -18.48 3.76 -16.25
N LEU A 80 -17.16 3.62 -16.05
CA LEU A 80 -16.23 4.75 -16.04
C LEU A 80 -16.14 5.45 -17.39
N ARG A 81 -16.31 4.74 -18.51
CA ARG A 81 -16.37 5.40 -19.83
C ARG A 81 -17.60 6.28 -19.99
N ARG A 82 -18.73 5.94 -19.36
CA ARG A 82 -19.96 6.75 -19.36
C ARG A 82 -19.88 7.93 -18.40
N HIS A 83 -19.12 7.81 -17.31
CA HIS A 83 -19.01 8.82 -16.25
C HIS A 83 -17.60 9.38 -16.14
N THR A 84 -17.30 10.39 -16.96
CA THR A 84 -15.93 10.95 -17.11
C THR A 84 -15.53 11.95 -16.02
N ASP A 85 -16.49 12.41 -15.25
CA ASP A 85 -16.40 13.41 -14.19
C ASP A 85 -15.84 12.87 -12.87
N PHE A 86 -15.74 11.55 -12.72
CA PHE A 86 -15.21 10.94 -11.50
C PHE A 86 -13.69 10.93 -11.40
N GLN A 87 -13.20 11.37 -10.23
CA GLN A 87 -11.89 10.97 -9.74
C GLN A 87 -12.03 9.74 -8.85
N ILE A 88 -11.47 8.61 -9.30
CA ILE A 88 -11.54 7.36 -8.55
C ILE A 88 -10.61 7.42 -7.35
N ASP A 89 -11.16 7.15 -6.17
CA ASP A 89 -10.39 6.99 -4.95
C ASP A 89 -10.12 5.51 -4.62
N LEU A 90 -9.19 5.27 -3.68
CA LEU A 90 -8.82 3.92 -3.26
C LEU A 90 -9.93 3.20 -2.48
N ASN A 91 -10.74 3.93 -1.70
CA ASN A 91 -11.79 3.37 -0.87
C ASN A 91 -12.96 2.86 -1.71
N GLN A 92 -13.28 3.55 -2.81
CA GLN A 92 -14.27 3.17 -3.80
C GLN A 92 -13.90 1.83 -4.45
N VAL A 93 -12.68 1.70 -4.98
CA VAL A 93 -12.27 0.43 -5.61
C VAL A 93 -12.14 -0.72 -4.61
N GLN A 94 -11.76 -0.44 -3.36
CA GLN A 94 -11.78 -1.44 -2.29
C GLN A 94 -13.21 -1.87 -1.94
N ALA A 95 -14.17 -0.95 -1.96
CA ALA A 95 -15.58 -1.28 -1.76
C ALA A 95 -16.10 -2.15 -2.92
N ILE A 96 -15.80 -1.79 -4.17
CA ILE A 96 -16.14 -2.59 -5.36
C ILE A 96 -15.59 -4.02 -5.22
N ARG A 97 -14.33 -4.19 -4.83
CA ARG A 97 -13.75 -5.54 -4.64
C ARG A 97 -14.47 -6.35 -3.58
N LYS A 98 -14.79 -5.75 -2.44
CA LYS A 98 -15.55 -6.43 -1.37
C LYS A 98 -16.96 -6.81 -1.78
N LEU A 99 -17.59 -6.03 -2.66
CA LEU A 99 -18.92 -6.32 -3.20
C LEU A 99 -18.85 -7.43 -4.25
N ALA A 100 -17.83 -7.40 -5.11
CA ALA A 100 -17.59 -8.41 -6.15
C ALA A 100 -17.35 -9.83 -5.57
N GLU A 101 -16.80 -9.91 -4.35
CA GLU A 101 -16.66 -11.18 -3.61
C GLU A 101 -18.00 -11.78 -3.17
N LYS A 102 -19.06 -10.96 -3.07
CA LYS A 102 -20.37 -11.36 -2.53
C LYS A 102 -21.43 -11.52 -3.61
N SER A 103 -21.37 -10.70 -4.65
CA SER A 103 -22.34 -10.67 -5.74
C SER A 103 -21.69 -10.10 -7.00
N GLU A 104 -22.33 -10.33 -8.15
CA GLU A 104 -21.91 -9.65 -9.39
C GLU A 104 -22.04 -8.13 -9.24
N ILE A 105 -21.14 -7.40 -9.90
CA ILE A 105 -21.17 -5.93 -9.94
C ILE A 105 -22.03 -5.48 -11.12
N ASP A 106 -22.89 -4.49 -10.89
CA ASP A 106 -23.68 -3.81 -11.91
C ASP A 106 -23.66 -2.29 -11.72
N ASP A 107 -24.33 -1.57 -12.62
CA ASP A 107 -24.37 -0.10 -12.59
C ASP A 107 -25.02 0.44 -11.30
N ILE A 108 -25.97 -0.27 -10.70
CA ILE A 108 -26.66 0.16 -9.46
C ILE A 108 -25.68 0.15 -8.29
N ILE A 109 -24.92 -0.93 -8.15
CA ILE A 109 -23.87 -1.04 -7.13
C ILE A 109 -22.79 0.03 -7.33
N LEU A 110 -22.41 0.28 -8.59
CA LEU A 110 -21.40 1.30 -8.90
C LEU A 110 -21.92 2.70 -8.59
N ASP A 111 -23.18 3.00 -8.88
CA ASP A 111 -23.82 4.26 -8.49
C ASP A 111 -23.80 4.45 -6.96
N GLU A 112 -24.09 3.40 -6.19
CA GLU A 112 -24.00 3.43 -4.73
C GLU A 112 -22.57 3.73 -4.26
N VAL A 113 -21.55 3.10 -4.87
CA VAL A 113 -20.16 3.30 -4.47
C VAL A 113 -19.65 4.69 -4.84
N PHE A 114 -19.95 5.17 -6.04
CA PHE A 114 -19.41 6.43 -6.56
C PHE A 114 -20.21 7.65 -6.12
N TYR A 115 -21.55 7.56 -6.04
CA TYR A 115 -22.42 8.67 -5.62
C TYR A 115 -22.97 8.52 -4.19
N GLY A 116 -23.24 7.30 -3.73
CA GLY A 116 -23.84 7.02 -2.41
C GLY A 116 -22.97 7.39 -1.22
N ARG A 117 -21.72 7.81 -1.45
CA ARG A 117 -20.80 8.34 -0.43
C ARG A 117 -20.69 9.87 -0.42
N SER A 118 -21.68 10.61 -0.93
CA SER A 118 -21.74 12.06 -0.76
C SER A 118 -22.11 12.52 0.66
N ASP A 119 -22.44 11.61 1.59
CA ASP A 119 -22.63 11.94 2.99
C ASP A 119 -21.70 11.14 3.92
N LYS A 120 -20.72 11.86 4.49
CA LYS A 120 -20.03 11.55 5.75
C LYS A 120 -19.28 10.21 5.77
N THR A 121 -18.11 10.17 5.13
CA THR A 121 -16.98 9.52 5.82
C THR A 121 -16.21 10.61 6.52
N GLU A 122 -16.45 10.69 7.83
CA GLU A 122 -15.82 11.57 8.77
C GLU A 122 -14.31 11.63 8.58
N LYS A 123 -13.78 12.83 8.74
CA LYS A 123 -12.39 13.13 9.09
C LYS A 123 -12.01 12.44 10.40
N ALA A 124 -11.97 11.11 10.41
CA ALA A 124 -11.61 10.31 11.57
C ALA A 124 -10.31 9.54 11.33
N GLU A 125 -9.30 10.19 10.72
CA GLU A 125 -7.91 9.72 10.89
C GLU A 125 -6.84 10.84 10.82
N GLN A 126 -7.24 12.12 10.96
CA GLN A 126 -6.29 13.24 11.11
C GLN A 126 -6.34 13.94 12.48
N GLU A 127 -7.22 13.52 13.40
CA GLU A 127 -7.20 14.00 14.80
C GLU A 127 -6.85 12.86 15.77
N LYS A 128 -5.67 12.26 15.64
CA LYS A 128 -5.01 11.53 16.76
C LYS A 128 -3.49 11.45 16.70
N ARG A 129 -2.83 12.33 15.95
CA ARG A 129 -1.36 12.51 16.00
C ARG A 129 -0.90 13.97 16.03
N GLU A 130 -1.64 14.83 16.73
CA GLU A 130 -1.07 16.04 17.30
C GLU A 130 -1.48 16.14 18.76
N LYS A 131 -0.65 15.53 19.63
CA LYS A 131 -0.31 15.97 21.00
C LYS A 131 0.47 14.85 21.72
N LYS A 132 1.77 14.82 21.46
CA LYS A 132 2.85 14.75 22.46
C LYS A 132 4.17 14.67 21.68
N ALA A 133 4.82 15.82 21.53
CA ALA A 133 6.25 15.85 21.36
C ALA A 133 6.87 15.41 22.71
N PRO A 134 7.73 14.39 22.76
CA PRO A 134 8.81 14.39 23.71
C PRO A 134 9.99 15.16 23.10
N GLU A 135 10.42 16.12 23.90
CA GLU A 135 11.59 16.97 23.81
C GLU A 135 12.84 16.26 23.27
N LYS A 136 13.71 16.99 22.56
CA LYS A 136 15.02 16.53 22.07
C LYS A 136 15.81 15.87 23.22
N VAL A 137 15.97 14.55 23.16
CA VAL A 137 16.93 13.86 24.03
C VAL A 137 18.34 14.25 23.55
N LYS A 138 19.03 15.11 24.32
CA LYS A 138 20.47 15.31 24.13
C LYS A 138 21.17 14.01 24.53
N SER A 139 21.86 13.37 23.59
CA SER A 139 22.71 12.23 23.87
C SER A 139 23.81 12.65 24.86
N ILE A 140 23.77 12.09 26.06
CA ILE A 140 24.87 12.23 27.03
C ILE A 140 25.85 11.10 26.73
N SER A 141 27.03 11.45 26.21
CA SER A 141 28.15 10.52 26.08
C SER A 141 28.92 10.49 27.41
N LEU A 142 28.66 9.47 28.23
CA LEU A 142 29.42 9.24 29.45
C LEU A 142 30.77 8.62 29.09
N LYS A 143 31.86 9.21 29.57
CA LYS A 143 33.21 8.64 29.44
C LYS A 143 33.36 7.56 30.51
N ILE A 144 33.93 6.42 30.14
CA ILE A 144 34.11 5.25 31.02
C ILE A 144 34.88 5.62 32.31
N SER A 145 35.71 6.67 32.26
CA SER A 145 36.47 7.22 33.39
C SER A 145 35.62 7.75 34.56
N GLU A 146 34.35 8.12 34.33
CA GLU A 146 33.44 8.65 35.38
C GLU A 146 32.66 7.54 36.10
N LEU A 147 32.75 6.28 35.66
CA LEU A 147 32.07 5.13 36.27
C LEU A 147 32.94 4.37 37.28
N GLU A 148 34.22 4.72 37.41
CA GLU A 148 35.17 4.07 38.33
C GLU A 148 35.16 4.68 39.75
N GLU A 149 34.43 5.80 39.97
CA GLU A 149 34.27 6.41 41.31
C GLU A 149 33.05 5.88 42.09
N ILE A 150 32.20 5.02 41.49
CA ILE A 150 31.16 4.29 42.23
C ILE A 150 31.78 3.02 42.82
N GLY A 151 32.85 3.22 43.59
CA GLY A 151 33.51 2.23 44.41
C GLY A 151 32.83 2.13 45.77
N SER A 152 32.35 0.93 46.09
CA SER A 152 32.16 0.43 47.46
C SER A 152 31.26 1.25 48.39
N ARG A 153 29.94 1.09 48.25
CA ARG A 153 29.02 1.31 49.38
C ARG A 153 27.77 0.45 49.27
N TYR A 154 27.97 -0.86 49.17
CA TYR A 154 26.92 -1.85 49.43
C TYR A 154 27.18 -2.41 50.84
N ASP A 155 26.55 -1.81 51.85
CA ASP A 155 26.50 -2.35 53.21
C ASP A 155 25.45 -3.48 53.25
N PHE A 156 25.90 -4.73 53.38
CA PHE A 156 25.07 -5.93 53.43
C PHE A 156 24.72 -6.31 54.88
N GLU A 157 24.58 -5.34 55.79
CA GLU A 157 24.20 -5.58 57.19
C GLU A 157 22.96 -4.79 57.57
N ASN A 158 21.79 -5.35 57.23
CA ASN A 158 20.54 -5.29 58.02
C ASN A 158 19.41 -6.07 57.31
N ALA A 159 19.74 -7.23 56.75
CA ALA A 159 18.74 -8.23 56.40
C ALA A 159 18.63 -9.23 57.56
N THR A 160 18.17 -8.78 58.72
CA THR A 160 17.72 -9.69 59.77
C THR A 160 16.29 -10.11 59.47
N SER A 161 16.14 -11.39 59.14
CA SER A 161 14.86 -12.07 59.06
C SER A 161 14.45 -12.51 60.47
N SER A 162 13.63 -11.71 61.15
CA SER A 162 12.49 -12.12 62.02
C SER A 162 11.94 -10.93 62.80
#